data_AF-E3MVH2-F1
#
_entry.id   AF-E3MVH2-F1
#
_cell.length_a   1.000
_cell.length_b   1.000
_cell.length_c   1.000
_cell.angle_alpha   90.00
_cell.angle_beta   90.00
_cell.angle_gamma   90.00
#
_symmetry.space_group_name_H-M   'P 1'
#
loop_
_entity.id
_entity.type
_entity.pdbx_description
1 polymer ?
#
loop_
_entity_poly.entity_id
_entity_poly.type
_entity_poly.pdbx_seq_one_letter_code
_entity_poly.pdbx_strand_id
1 'polypeptide(L)'
;MGMISTEFYWTFLCFFMMLFTLPILLHIHWLYDDHEKNFYSSLVILLYYLPTYFAIKVKDRKKLLPTAEWFVRHRYMLAGAMIALNILMIVNSVIRLVGLWENVSVSISLFSQNIVVTCMLVIVIMYIPISIFFHCADVELRFSHLKSTKLSKKQWLVLFGFHTLLAALYATLFLFDGSSLGKEELVLNFRLVRCFCQVLNILSIPMSYQAILLWNSDNLRFKGKYPNTTRNWTGLMKKNPDGTWEIDQSPEDHNISIV
;
A
#
# COMPACT_ATOMS: atom_id res chain seq x y z
N MET A 1 7.41 1.52 -18.26
CA MET A 1 8.24 0.38 -17.80
C MET A 1 8.20 -0.73 -18.85
N GLY A 2 9.31 -1.43 -19.09
CA GLY A 2 9.31 -2.61 -19.98
C GLY A 2 8.57 -3.79 -19.34
N MET A 3 8.15 -4.77 -20.15
CA MET A 3 7.40 -5.95 -19.72
C MET A 3 8.06 -6.68 -18.54
N ILE A 4 9.37 -6.87 -18.58
CA ILE A 4 10.16 -7.50 -17.50
C ILE A 4 10.03 -6.73 -16.18
N SER A 5 10.06 -5.40 -16.22
CA SER A 5 9.93 -4.55 -15.04
C SER A 5 8.52 -4.59 -14.43
N THR A 6 7.49 -4.85 -15.22
CA THR A 6 6.11 -5.00 -14.73
C THR A 6 5.93 -6.34 -14.01
N GLU A 7 6.42 -7.44 -14.59
CA GLU A 7 6.34 -8.77 -13.98
C GLU A 7 7.12 -8.82 -12.65
N PHE A 8 8.32 -8.25 -12.59
CA PHE A 8 9.07 -8.12 -11.34
C PHE A 8 8.31 -7.31 -10.27
N TYR A 9 7.63 -6.25 -10.68
CA TYR A 9 6.83 -5.44 -9.74
C TYR A 9 5.62 -6.22 -9.21
N TRP A 10 4.96 -7.04 -10.04
CA TRP A 10 3.89 -7.93 -9.58
C TRP A 10 4.40 -9.01 -8.63
N THR A 11 5.52 -9.66 -8.94
CA THR A 11 6.15 -10.63 -8.03
C THR A 11 6.51 -9.97 -6.70
N PHE A 12 7.04 -8.75 -6.74
CA PHE A 12 7.31 -7.95 -5.54
C PHE A 12 6.05 -7.71 -4.70
N LEU A 13 4.93 -7.31 -5.32
CA LEU A 13 3.67 -7.08 -4.61
C LEU A 13 3.07 -8.37 -4.02
N CYS A 14 3.16 -9.49 -4.74
CA CYS A 14 2.70 -10.79 -4.23
C CYS A 14 3.56 -11.29 -3.06
N PHE A 15 4.88 -11.16 -3.17
CA PHE A 15 5.80 -11.47 -2.08
C PHE A 15 5.53 -10.59 -0.86
N PHE A 16 5.30 -9.29 -1.08
CA PHE A 16 4.89 -8.36 -0.05
C PHE A 16 3.59 -8.81 0.65
N MET A 17 2.53 -9.15 -0.11
CA MET A 17 1.28 -9.64 0.48
C MET A 17 1.48 -10.82 1.45
N MET A 18 2.30 -11.80 1.05
CA MET A 18 2.57 -12.99 1.86
C MET A 18 3.41 -12.65 3.09
N LEU A 19 4.50 -11.89 2.91
CA LEU A 19 5.43 -11.56 3.99
C LEU A 19 4.80 -10.69 5.09
N PHE A 20 3.91 -9.78 4.72
CA PHE A 20 3.39 -8.76 5.63
C PHE A 20 2.13 -9.20 6.41
N THR A 21 1.50 -10.32 6.01
CA THR A 21 0.35 -10.88 6.74
C THR A 21 0.74 -11.33 8.15
N LEU A 22 1.87 -12.02 8.31
CA LEU A 22 2.28 -12.59 9.60
C LEU A 22 2.61 -11.50 10.65
N PRO A 23 3.41 -10.46 10.35
CA PRO A 23 3.70 -9.47 11.38
C PRO A 23 2.52 -8.55 11.70
N ILE A 24 1.58 -8.34 10.77
CA ILE A 24 0.29 -7.69 11.06
C ILE A 24 -0.53 -8.55 12.03
N LEU A 25 -0.58 -9.86 11.80
CA LEU A 25 -1.25 -10.80 12.69
C LEU A 25 -0.66 -10.78 14.10
N LEU A 26 0.67 -10.93 14.21
CA LEU A 26 1.38 -10.89 15.49
C LEU A 26 1.25 -9.54 16.18
N HIS A 27 1.21 -8.44 15.41
CA HIS A 27 0.97 -7.11 15.95
C HIS A 27 -0.38 -7.02 16.66
N ILE A 28 -1.46 -7.48 16.02
CA ILE A 28 -2.79 -7.44 16.63
C ILE A 28 -2.90 -8.44 17.77
N HIS A 29 -2.34 -9.64 17.60
CA HIS A 29 -2.37 -10.69 18.61
C HIS A 29 -1.80 -10.19 19.95
N TRP A 30 -0.57 -9.69 19.94
CA TRP A 30 0.09 -9.24 21.18
C TRP A 30 -0.46 -7.93 21.74
N LEU A 31 -1.23 -7.17 20.96
CA LEU A 31 -1.72 -5.86 21.38
C LEU A 31 -3.17 -5.87 21.87
N TYR A 32 -3.98 -6.87 21.47
CA TYR A 32 -5.40 -6.95 21.80
C TYR A 32 -5.94 -8.34 22.20
N ASP A 33 -5.26 -9.44 21.87
CA ASP A 33 -5.77 -10.77 22.23
C ASP A 33 -5.44 -11.11 23.68
N ASP A 34 -6.48 -11.48 24.45
CA ASP A 34 -6.30 -12.18 25.70
C ASP A 34 -5.99 -13.66 25.41
N HIS A 35 -4.94 -14.19 26.05
CA HIS A 35 -4.38 -15.53 25.84
C HIS A 35 -5.39 -16.68 25.77
N GLU A 36 -6.57 -16.52 26.38
CA GLU A 36 -7.58 -17.57 26.46
C GLU A 36 -8.46 -17.70 25.21
N LYS A 37 -8.55 -16.67 24.35
CA LYS A 37 -9.62 -16.63 23.31
C LYS A 37 -9.13 -16.51 21.87
N ASN A 38 -7.91 -16.03 21.60
CA ASN A 38 -7.31 -15.91 20.26
C ASN A 38 -8.27 -15.38 19.15
N PHE A 39 -9.24 -14.56 19.55
CA PHE A 39 -10.40 -14.21 18.73
C PHE A 39 -10.03 -13.12 17.73
N TYR A 40 -9.26 -12.12 18.19
CA TYR A 40 -8.91 -10.97 17.38
C TYR A 40 -7.94 -11.32 16.27
N SER A 41 -6.99 -12.23 16.53
CA SER A 41 -5.99 -12.67 15.55
C SER A 41 -6.63 -13.39 14.36
N SER A 42 -7.53 -14.34 14.64
CA SER A 42 -8.24 -15.09 13.59
C SER A 42 -9.15 -14.18 12.76
N LEU A 43 -9.81 -13.22 13.41
CA LEU A 43 -10.66 -12.23 12.74
C LEU A 43 -9.85 -11.35 11.78
N VAL A 44 -8.63 -10.95 12.14
CA VAL A 44 -7.79 -10.10 11.28
C VAL A 44 -7.40 -10.79 9.98
N ILE A 45 -7.07 -12.08 10.00
CA ILE A 45 -6.78 -12.83 8.77
C ILE A 45 -8.02 -12.82 7.86
N LEU A 46 -9.19 -13.09 8.43
CA LEU A 46 -10.44 -13.03 7.68
C LEU A 46 -10.68 -11.63 7.09
N LEU A 47 -10.54 -10.58 7.90
CA LEU A 47 -10.72 -9.18 7.47
C LEU A 47 -9.67 -8.73 6.45
N TYR A 48 -8.49 -9.36 6.41
CA TYR A 48 -7.47 -9.08 5.41
C TYR A 48 -7.84 -9.64 4.04
N TYR A 49 -8.34 -10.87 3.96
CA TYR A 49 -8.65 -11.51 2.66
C TYR A 49 -10.08 -11.26 2.16
N LEU A 50 -11.02 -11.02 3.07
CA LEU A 50 -12.44 -10.83 2.75
C LEU A 50 -12.71 -9.65 1.79
N PRO A 51 -12.06 -8.47 1.94
CA PRO A 51 -12.26 -7.35 1.02
C PRO A 51 -11.84 -7.69 -0.42
N THR A 52 -10.75 -8.44 -0.60
CA THR A 52 -10.30 -8.89 -1.93
C THR A 52 -11.31 -9.87 -2.55
N TYR A 53 -11.87 -10.78 -1.75
CA TYR A 53 -12.94 -11.67 -2.21
C TYR A 53 -14.16 -10.88 -2.72
N PHE A 54 -14.61 -9.87 -1.96
CA PHE A 54 -15.69 -9.00 -2.40
C PHE A 54 -15.33 -8.19 -3.65
N ALA A 55 -14.11 -7.66 -3.73
CA ALA A 55 -13.64 -6.92 -4.91
C ALA A 55 -13.69 -7.79 -6.18
N ILE A 56 -13.26 -9.05 -6.10
CA ILE A 56 -13.35 -10.04 -7.20
C ILE A 56 -14.81 -10.23 -7.60
N LYS A 57 -15.70 -10.53 -6.65
CA LYS A 57 -17.13 -10.75 -6.93
C LYS A 57 -17.81 -9.55 -7.59
N VAL A 58 -17.47 -8.33 -7.15
CA VAL A 58 -18.01 -7.10 -7.74
C VAL A 58 -17.47 -6.89 -9.15
N LYS A 59 -16.17 -7.09 -9.38
CA LYS A 59 -15.54 -7.00 -10.72
C LYS A 59 -16.21 -7.97 -11.69
N ASP A 60 -16.36 -9.23 -11.31
CA ASP A 60 -16.94 -10.28 -12.14
C ASP A 60 -18.42 -10.03 -12.46
N ARG A 61 -19.24 -9.70 -11.45
CA ARG A 61 -20.69 -9.47 -11.63
C ARG A 61 -20.97 -8.28 -12.53
N LYS A 62 -20.23 -7.19 -12.36
CA LYS A 62 -20.44 -5.95 -13.12
C LYS A 62 -19.65 -5.91 -14.44
N LYS A 63 -18.88 -6.96 -14.75
CA LYS A 63 -17.94 -7.01 -15.89
C LYS A 63 -17.11 -5.73 -15.98
N LEU A 64 -16.64 -5.24 -14.83
CA LEU A 64 -15.94 -3.97 -14.76
C LEU A 64 -14.60 -4.10 -15.48
N LEU A 65 -14.46 -3.33 -16.54
CA LEU A 65 -13.21 -3.24 -17.27
C LEU A 65 -12.25 -2.28 -16.55
N PRO A 66 -10.94 -2.54 -16.64
CA PRO A 66 -9.93 -1.68 -16.05
C PRO A 66 -9.93 -0.34 -16.75
N THR A 67 -9.85 0.74 -15.99
CA THR A 67 -9.66 2.09 -16.53
C THR A 67 -8.29 2.62 -16.13
N ALA A 68 -7.77 3.61 -16.87
CA ALA A 68 -6.57 4.31 -16.44
C ALA A 68 -6.78 4.99 -15.08
N GLU A 69 -7.97 5.50 -14.81
CA GLU A 69 -8.30 6.08 -13.51
C GLU A 69 -8.12 5.05 -12.37
N TRP A 70 -8.60 3.83 -12.53
CA TRP A 70 -8.40 2.76 -11.55
C TRP A 70 -6.92 2.40 -11.41
N PHE A 71 -6.23 2.21 -12.54
CA PHE A 71 -4.80 1.95 -12.57
C PHE A 71 -4.00 3.01 -11.79
N VAL A 72 -4.39 4.28 -11.97
CA VAL A 72 -3.77 5.44 -11.35
C VAL A 72 -4.08 5.50 -9.86
N ARG A 73 -5.37 5.45 -9.52
CA ARG A 73 -5.87 5.55 -8.15
C ARG A 73 -5.24 4.50 -7.24
N HIS A 74 -5.23 3.23 -7.66
CA HIS A 74 -4.71 2.15 -6.81
C HIS A 74 -3.20 2.28 -6.56
N ARG A 75 -2.42 2.78 -7.52
CA ARG A 75 -0.97 3.02 -7.34
C ARG A 75 -0.67 4.12 -6.33
N TYR A 76 -1.38 5.25 -6.40
CA TYR A 76 -1.26 6.31 -5.39
C TYR A 76 -1.69 5.83 -4.02
N MET A 77 -2.87 5.23 -3.96
CA MET A 77 -3.46 4.81 -2.70
C MET A 77 -2.68 3.68 -2.05
N LEU A 78 -2.05 2.78 -2.83
CA LEU A 78 -1.16 1.76 -2.27
C LEU A 78 0.08 2.40 -1.64
N ALA A 79 0.76 3.32 -2.33
CA ALA A 79 1.90 4.03 -1.76
C ALA A 79 1.54 4.78 -0.46
N GLY A 80 0.40 5.49 -0.46
CA GLY A 80 -0.13 6.16 0.71
C GLY A 80 -0.49 5.19 1.85
N ALA A 81 -1.19 4.10 1.54
CA ALA A 81 -1.56 3.07 2.50
C ALA A 81 -0.32 2.41 3.13
N MET A 82 0.75 2.23 2.37
CA MET A 82 2.01 1.67 2.86
C MET A 82 2.73 2.58 3.85
N ILE A 83 2.80 3.88 3.55
CA ILE A 83 3.35 4.88 4.47
C ILE A 83 2.46 4.96 5.73
N ALA A 84 1.14 4.97 5.56
CA ALA A 84 0.19 5.00 6.66
C ALA A 84 0.30 3.76 7.54
N LEU A 85 0.37 2.55 6.97
CA LEU A 85 0.57 1.29 7.71
C LEU A 85 1.82 1.38 8.57
N ASN A 86 2.92 1.82 7.97
CA ASN A 86 4.21 1.90 8.62
C ASN A 86 4.18 2.82 9.86
N ILE A 87 3.60 4.01 9.71
CA ILE A 87 3.48 4.99 10.80
C ILE A 87 2.47 4.52 11.85
N LEU A 88 1.27 4.10 11.42
CA LEU A 88 0.18 3.71 12.32
C LEU A 88 0.52 2.50 13.16
N MET A 89 1.29 1.53 12.65
CA MET A 89 1.73 0.38 13.44
C MET A 89 2.61 0.80 14.62
N ILE A 90 3.62 1.66 14.37
CA ILE A 90 4.50 2.18 15.42
C ILE A 90 3.72 3.00 16.43
N VAL A 91 2.90 3.94 15.95
CA VAL A 91 2.09 4.81 16.80
C VAL A 91 1.14 3.98 17.67
N ASN A 92 0.47 2.97 17.10
CA ASN A 92 -0.42 2.10 17.86
C ASN A 92 0.33 1.32 18.95
N SER A 93 1.50 0.77 18.61
CA SER A 93 2.36 0.03 19.54
C SER A 93 2.83 0.91 20.71
N VAL A 94 3.34 2.11 20.40
CA VAL A 94 3.83 3.07 21.42
C VAL A 94 2.70 3.56 22.32
N ILE A 95 1.54 3.94 21.75
CA ILE A 95 0.39 4.41 22.55
C ILE A 95 -0.06 3.34 23.56
N ARG A 96 -0.07 2.06 23.16
CA ARG A 96 -0.47 0.98 24.07
C ARG A 96 0.59 0.65 25.11
N LEU A 97 1.86 0.68 24.72
CA LEU A 97 2.96 0.43 25.65
C LEU A 97 3.04 1.52 26.73
N VAL A 98 2.90 2.80 26.35
CA VAL A 98 3.00 3.93 27.28
C VAL A 98 1.68 4.20 28.01
N GLY A 99 0.53 4.07 27.33
CA GLY A 99 -0.78 4.39 27.92
C GLY A 99 -1.24 3.47 29.04
N LEU A 100 -0.63 2.28 29.17
CA LEU A 100 -0.83 1.40 30.32
C LEU A 100 0.03 1.78 31.54
N TRP A 101 1.10 2.56 31.33
CA TRP A 101 2.04 2.98 32.37
C TRP A 101 1.58 4.25 33.12
N GLU A 102 0.85 5.15 32.44
CA GLU A 102 0.49 6.46 32.99
C GLU A 102 -0.90 6.48 33.69
N ASN A 103 -1.03 7.30 34.75
CA ASN A 103 -2.19 7.44 35.64
C ASN A 103 -3.56 7.65 34.93
N VAL A 104 -4.65 7.25 35.62
CA VAL A 104 -6.06 7.15 35.16
C VAL A 104 -6.57 8.30 34.27
N SER A 105 -6.22 9.56 34.53
CA SER A 105 -6.69 10.70 33.72
C SER A 105 -6.01 10.81 32.36
N VAL A 106 -4.72 10.44 32.28
CA VAL A 106 -3.97 10.36 31.02
C VAL A 106 -4.39 9.12 30.24
N SER A 107 -4.72 8.02 30.94
CA SER A 107 -5.22 6.79 30.33
C SER A 107 -6.52 7.01 29.53
N ILE A 108 -7.44 7.89 29.96
CA ILE A 108 -8.70 8.17 29.23
C ILE A 108 -8.43 8.86 27.89
N SER A 109 -7.54 9.87 27.85
CA SER A 109 -7.18 10.56 26.61
C SER A 109 -6.46 9.63 25.63
N LEU A 110 -5.53 8.81 26.14
CA LEU A 110 -4.81 7.83 25.33
C LEU A 110 -5.72 6.70 24.83
N PHE A 111 -6.75 6.34 25.60
CA PHE A 111 -7.74 5.34 25.20
C PHE A 111 -8.56 5.78 23.98
N SER A 112 -9.07 7.01 23.97
CA SER A 112 -9.79 7.55 22.80
C SER A 112 -8.90 7.66 21.55
N GLN A 113 -7.64 8.08 21.73
CA GLN A 113 -6.66 8.12 20.63
C GLN A 113 -6.34 6.71 20.10
N ASN A 114 -6.26 5.71 20.99
CA ASN A 114 -6.02 4.34 20.59
C ASN A 114 -7.12 3.80 19.68
N ILE A 115 -8.40 4.08 19.98
CA ILE A 115 -9.52 3.64 19.14
C ILE A 115 -9.40 4.23 17.73
N VAL A 116 -9.14 5.53 17.62
CA VAL A 116 -8.99 6.20 16.31
C VAL A 116 -7.84 5.61 15.50
N VAL A 117 -6.67 5.44 16.12
CA VAL A 117 -5.49 4.84 15.47
C VAL A 117 -5.77 3.40 15.04
N THR A 118 -6.47 2.63 15.88
CA THR A 118 -6.87 1.25 15.58
C THR A 118 -7.81 1.19 14.37
N CYS A 119 -8.84 2.05 14.33
CA CYS A 119 -9.76 2.12 13.21
C CYS A 119 -9.04 2.49 11.90
N MET A 120 -8.15 3.49 11.94
CA MET A 120 -7.34 3.86 10.77
C MET A 120 -6.46 2.70 10.31
N LEU A 121 -5.82 2.00 11.24
CA LEU A 121 -4.98 0.84 10.95
C LEU A 121 -5.79 -0.28 10.27
N VAL A 122 -6.98 -0.59 10.77
CA VAL A 122 -7.88 -1.60 10.18
C VAL A 122 -8.29 -1.21 8.76
N ILE A 123 -8.66 0.05 8.52
CA ILE A 123 -9.02 0.53 7.17
C ILE A 123 -7.84 0.35 6.20
N VAL A 124 -6.63 0.69 6.63
CA VAL A 124 -5.41 0.53 5.82
C VAL A 124 -5.13 -0.95 5.54
N ILE A 125 -5.20 -1.80 6.57
CA ILE A 125 -4.99 -3.25 6.46
C ILE A 125 -5.99 -3.87 5.47
N MET A 126 -7.26 -3.47 5.49
CA MET A 126 -8.28 -3.94 4.55
C MET A 126 -8.04 -3.45 3.13
N TYR A 127 -7.47 -2.25 2.96
CA TYR A 127 -7.29 -1.65 1.64
C TYR A 127 -6.11 -2.20 0.86
N ILE A 128 -4.98 -2.48 1.53
CA ILE A 128 -3.76 -3.04 0.90
C ILE A 128 -4.05 -4.25 0.00
N PRO A 129 -4.74 -5.30 0.45
CA PRO A 129 -4.98 -6.51 -0.35
C PRO A 129 -5.91 -6.24 -1.54
N ILE A 130 -6.89 -5.33 -1.40
CA ILE A 130 -7.73 -4.86 -2.50
C ILE A 130 -6.86 -4.15 -3.54
N SER A 131 -6.02 -3.23 -3.09
CA SER A 131 -5.19 -2.44 -3.98
C SER A 131 -4.19 -3.31 -4.74
N ILE A 132 -3.53 -4.26 -4.07
CA ILE A 132 -2.60 -5.20 -4.70
C ILE A 132 -3.32 -6.10 -5.69
N PHE A 133 -4.55 -6.56 -5.38
CA PHE A 133 -5.36 -7.27 -6.36
C PHE A 133 -5.57 -6.44 -7.63
N PHE A 134 -5.99 -5.17 -7.53
CA PHE A 134 -6.16 -4.31 -8.69
C PHE A 134 -4.85 -3.94 -9.41
N HIS A 135 -3.67 -4.15 -8.80
CA HIS A 135 -2.40 -4.05 -9.51
C HIS A 135 -2.12 -5.26 -10.41
N CYS A 136 -2.57 -6.45 -10.01
CA CYS A 136 -2.27 -7.73 -10.64
C CYS A 136 -3.42 -8.29 -11.51
N ALA A 137 -4.66 -7.85 -11.27
CA ALA A 137 -5.86 -8.47 -11.83
C ALA A 137 -6.11 -8.19 -13.34
N ASP A 138 -5.21 -7.49 -14.04
CA ASP A 138 -5.45 -7.05 -15.41
C ASP A 138 -4.41 -7.51 -16.42
N VAL A 139 -4.73 -8.68 -16.97
CA VAL A 139 -4.02 -9.27 -18.10
C VAL A 139 -4.55 -8.71 -19.43
N GLU A 140 -5.83 -8.30 -19.49
CA GLU A 140 -6.51 -7.88 -20.72
C GLU A 140 -6.25 -6.44 -21.14
N LEU A 141 -5.99 -5.52 -20.20
CA LEU A 141 -5.65 -4.12 -20.48
C LEU A 141 -4.56 -3.67 -19.51
N ARG A 142 -3.33 -3.58 -20.03
CA ARG A 142 -2.13 -3.21 -19.26
C ARG A 142 -1.77 -1.76 -19.53
N PHE A 143 -1.60 -0.97 -18.47
CA PHE A 143 -1.03 0.37 -18.57
C PHE A 143 0.43 0.40 -18.12
N SER A 144 1.22 1.31 -18.69
CA SER A 144 2.63 1.48 -18.38
C SER A 144 3.10 2.92 -18.63
N HIS A 145 4.06 3.37 -17.82
CA HIS A 145 4.71 4.67 -18.03
C HIS A 145 5.49 4.70 -19.35
N LEU A 146 5.52 5.88 -19.99
CA LEU A 146 6.46 6.18 -21.05
C LEU A 146 7.90 6.14 -20.53
N LYS A 147 8.85 5.82 -21.42
CA LYS A 147 10.28 5.81 -21.07
C LYS A 147 10.83 7.20 -20.72
N SER A 148 10.17 8.25 -21.21
CA SER A 148 10.52 9.65 -20.94
C SER A 148 10.12 10.11 -19.54
N THR A 149 9.14 9.45 -18.90
CA THR A 149 8.68 9.81 -17.56
C THR A 149 9.79 9.54 -16.54
N LYS A 150 10.21 10.59 -15.84
CA LYS A 150 11.30 10.56 -14.85
C LYS A 150 10.95 11.41 -13.64
N LEU A 151 11.57 11.10 -12.51
CA LEU A 151 11.54 11.95 -11.33
C LEU A 151 12.48 13.14 -11.53
N SER A 152 12.04 14.33 -11.11
CA SER A 152 12.91 15.50 -10.98
C SER A 152 13.90 15.33 -9.82
N LYS A 153 14.99 16.11 -9.82
CA LYS A 153 15.98 16.10 -8.72
C LYS A 153 15.32 16.39 -7.35
N LYS A 154 14.34 17.31 -7.32
CA LYS A 154 13.60 17.65 -6.09
C LYS A 154 12.77 16.46 -5.59
N GLN A 155 12.10 15.74 -6.48
CA GLN A 155 11.32 14.55 -6.11
C GLN A 155 12.20 13.41 -5.62
N TRP A 156 13.37 13.20 -6.23
CA TRP A 156 14.36 12.27 -5.71
C TRP A 156 14.81 12.63 -4.30
N LEU A 157 15.12 13.91 -4.06
CA LEU A 157 15.51 14.39 -2.74
C LEU A 157 14.40 14.19 -1.70
N VAL A 158 13.15 14.49 -2.06
CA VAL A 158 12.00 14.29 -1.16
C VAL A 158 11.78 12.81 -0.87
N LEU A 159 11.79 11.94 -1.89
CA LEU A 159 11.60 10.50 -1.73
C LEU A 159 12.64 9.91 -0.78
N PHE A 160 13.93 10.13 -1.06
CA PHE A 160 14.98 9.59 -0.21
C PHE A 160 15.06 10.28 1.15
N GLY A 161 14.94 11.61 1.19
CA GLY A 161 14.96 12.36 2.44
C GLY A 161 13.86 11.92 3.41
N PHE A 162 12.64 11.71 2.91
CA PHE A 162 11.53 11.20 3.71
C PHE A 162 11.80 9.81 4.28
N HIS A 163 12.22 8.86 3.43
CA HIS A 163 12.50 7.50 3.89
C HIS A 163 13.74 7.40 4.79
N THR A 164 14.77 8.22 4.56
CA THR A 164 15.93 8.32 5.45
C THR A 164 15.55 8.87 6.82
N LEU A 165 14.68 9.90 6.87
CA LEU A 165 14.19 10.45 8.14
C LEU A 165 13.38 9.41 8.92
N LEU A 166 12.47 8.69 8.25
CA LEU A 166 11.72 7.59 8.88
C LEU A 166 12.65 6.46 9.36
N ALA A 167 13.64 6.09 8.56
CA ALA A 167 14.62 5.07 8.94
C ALA A 167 15.43 5.50 10.17
N ALA A 168 15.84 6.77 10.25
CA ALA A 168 16.53 7.31 11.42
C ALA A 168 15.61 7.31 12.65
N LEU A 169 14.36 7.76 12.51
CA LEU A 169 13.37 7.73 13.58
C LEU A 169 13.19 6.31 14.12
N TYR A 170 12.97 5.32 13.26
CA TYR A 170 12.81 3.93 13.69
C TYR A 170 14.09 3.34 14.27
N ALA A 171 15.26 3.71 13.77
CA ALA A 171 16.54 3.33 14.38
C ALA A 171 16.67 3.87 15.81
N THR A 172 16.22 5.11 16.09
CA THR A 172 16.24 5.63 17.46
C THR A 172 15.32 4.85 18.41
N LEU A 173 14.24 4.25 17.92
CA LEU A 173 13.37 3.37 18.74
C LEU A 173 14.07 2.08 19.19
N PHE A 174 15.19 1.69 18.57
CA PHE A 174 16.00 0.57 19.06
C PHE A 174 16.80 0.91 20.32
N LEU A 175 17.03 2.20 20.59
CA LEU A 175 17.65 2.67 21.84
C LEU A 175 16.69 2.56 23.03
N PHE A 176 15.41 2.33 22.78
CA PHE A 176 14.39 2.19 23.78
C PHE A 176 14.07 0.71 24.04
N ASP A 177 14.34 0.21 25.25
CA ASP A 177 14.10 -1.21 25.60
C ASP A 177 12.63 -1.48 25.94
N GLY A 178 11.96 -0.53 26.62
CA GLY A 178 10.54 -0.62 26.99
C GLY A 178 10.17 -1.74 27.96
N SER A 179 11.14 -2.56 28.40
CA SER A 179 10.94 -3.74 29.24
C SER A 179 10.29 -3.44 30.60
N SER A 180 10.44 -2.22 31.10
CA SER A 180 9.84 -1.77 32.36
C SER A 180 8.44 -1.17 32.22
N LEU A 181 7.95 -0.89 31.01
CA LEU A 181 6.75 -0.06 30.80
C LEU A 181 5.44 -0.82 30.68
N GLY A 182 5.45 -2.14 30.52
CA GLY A 182 4.21 -2.87 30.27
C GLY A 182 4.34 -4.37 30.40
N LYS A 183 3.23 -5.05 30.07
CA LYS A 183 3.20 -6.51 30.01
C LYS A 183 4.17 -7.03 28.95
N GLU A 184 4.65 -8.26 29.14
CA GLU A 184 5.62 -8.89 28.25
C GLU A 184 5.17 -8.88 26.78
N GLU A 185 3.87 -9.09 26.52
CA GLU A 185 3.30 -9.12 25.17
C GLU A 185 3.40 -7.75 24.48
N LEU A 186 3.17 -6.66 25.20
CA LEU A 186 3.29 -5.30 24.65
C LEU A 186 4.74 -4.96 24.32
N VAL A 187 5.68 -5.44 25.14
CA VAL A 187 7.12 -5.28 24.88
C VAL A 187 7.54 -6.11 23.66
N LEU A 188 7.08 -7.36 23.55
CA LEU A 188 7.30 -8.22 22.38
C LEU A 188 6.72 -7.59 21.11
N ASN A 189 5.50 -7.05 21.19
CA ASN A 189 4.86 -6.29 20.13
C ASN A 189 5.73 -5.14 19.66
N PHE A 190 6.15 -4.26 20.59
CA PHE A 190 6.97 -3.12 20.26
C PHE A 190 8.29 -3.51 19.59
N ARG A 191 8.96 -4.57 20.11
CA ARG A 191 10.21 -5.10 19.55
C ARG A 191 10.03 -5.66 18.13
N LEU A 192 8.93 -6.33 17.85
CA LEU A 192 8.59 -6.80 16.51
C LEU A 192 8.30 -5.63 15.57
N VAL A 193 7.41 -4.72 15.97
CA VAL A 193 6.91 -3.63 15.14
C VAL A 193 8.03 -2.69 14.72
N ARG A 194 8.97 -2.33 15.61
CA ARG A 194 10.12 -1.48 15.24
C ARG A 194 11.00 -2.11 14.17
N CYS A 195 11.25 -3.42 14.24
CA CYS A 195 12.01 -4.14 13.23
C CYS A 195 11.25 -4.17 11.90
N PHE A 196 9.96 -4.51 11.98
CA PHE A 196 9.11 -4.62 10.82
C PHE A 196 8.88 -3.30 10.09
N CYS A 197 8.71 -2.20 10.81
CA CYS A 197 8.53 -0.86 10.25
C CYS A 197 9.79 -0.36 9.52
N GLN A 198 10.98 -0.79 9.96
CA GLN A 198 12.22 -0.55 9.20
C GLN A 198 12.18 -1.26 7.84
N VAL A 199 11.75 -2.52 7.81
CA VAL A 199 11.61 -3.30 6.56
C VAL A 199 10.52 -2.69 5.67
N LEU A 200 9.35 -2.36 6.24
CA LEU A 200 8.26 -1.67 5.55
C LEU A 200 8.73 -0.39 4.88
N ASN A 201 9.54 0.41 5.57
CA ASN A 201 10.04 1.68 5.06
C ASN A 201 10.84 1.46 3.77
N ILE A 202 11.75 0.49 3.75
CA ILE A 202 12.55 0.14 2.57
C ILE A 202 11.66 -0.35 1.43
N LEU A 203 10.74 -1.26 1.72
CA LEU A 203 9.85 -1.83 0.70
C LEU A 203 8.80 -0.83 0.20
N SER A 204 8.52 0.23 0.95
CA SER A 204 7.64 1.32 0.50
C SER A 204 8.28 2.24 -0.53
N ILE A 205 9.62 2.22 -0.68
CA ILE A 205 10.34 3.06 -1.66
C ILE A 205 9.93 2.75 -3.11
N PRO A 206 9.95 1.49 -3.59
CA PRO A 206 9.47 1.15 -4.93
C PRO A 206 8.03 1.60 -5.18
N MET A 207 7.13 1.46 -4.21
CA MET A 207 5.72 1.84 -4.37
C MET A 207 5.55 3.37 -4.45
N SER A 208 6.25 4.11 -3.58
CA SER A 208 6.30 5.57 -3.61
C SER A 208 6.92 6.10 -4.91
N TYR A 209 7.97 5.43 -5.41
CA TYR A 209 8.57 5.74 -6.70
C TYR A 209 7.57 5.59 -7.85
N GLN A 210 6.80 4.50 -7.90
CA GLN A 210 5.75 4.31 -8.93
C GLN A 210 4.68 5.39 -8.85
N ALA A 211 4.24 5.75 -7.64
CA ALA A 211 3.28 6.83 -7.44
C ALA A 211 3.81 8.17 -7.98
N ILE A 212 5.06 8.54 -7.67
CA ILE A 212 5.64 9.79 -8.17
C ILE A 212 5.85 9.75 -9.71
N LEU A 213 6.26 8.61 -10.27
CA LEU A 213 6.32 8.46 -11.73
C LEU A 213 4.96 8.68 -12.37
N LEU A 214 3.91 8.16 -11.76
CA LEU A 214 2.55 8.32 -12.24
C LEU A 214 2.07 9.77 -12.15
N TRP A 215 2.51 10.47 -11.10
CA TRP A 215 2.26 11.90 -10.92
C TRP A 215 2.85 12.72 -12.06
N ASN A 216 4.04 12.34 -12.50
CA ASN A 216 4.75 12.99 -13.60
C ASN A 216 4.34 12.49 -14.99
N SER A 217 3.38 11.57 -15.08
CA SER A 217 2.95 11.03 -16.37
C SER A 217 1.87 11.93 -16.97
N ASP A 218 2.19 12.60 -18.06
CA ASP A 218 1.19 13.28 -18.91
C ASP A 218 0.47 12.27 -19.82
N ASN A 219 1.17 11.20 -20.17
CA ASN A 219 0.66 10.13 -21.02
C ASN A 219 1.00 8.76 -20.44
N LEU A 220 0.09 7.81 -20.60
CA LEU A 220 0.27 6.39 -20.27
C LEU A 220 0.13 5.55 -21.53
N ARG A 221 1.01 4.57 -21.70
CA ARG A 221 0.83 3.56 -22.74
C ARG A 221 -0.13 2.50 -22.24
N PHE A 222 -1.12 2.15 -23.05
CA PHE A 222 -1.95 0.98 -22.80
C PHE A 222 -1.79 -0.07 -23.90
N LYS A 223 -1.92 -1.34 -23.51
CA LYS A 223 -1.96 -2.50 -24.41
C LYS A 223 -3.03 -3.45 -23.91
N GLY A 224 -3.96 -3.84 -24.77
CA GLY A 224 -4.99 -4.79 -24.39
C GLY A 224 -5.77 -5.39 -25.54
N LYS A 225 -6.82 -6.14 -25.24
CA LYS A 225 -7.80 -6.58 -26.23
C LYS A 225 -8.93 -5.56 -26.35
N TYR A 226 -9.30 -5.19 -27.57
CA TYR A 226 -10.42 -4.29 -27.78
C TYR A 226 -11.73 -4.99 -27.36
N PRO A 227 -12.65 -4.33 -26.62
CA PRO A 227 -13.84 -4.96 -26.06
C PRO A 227 -14.62 -5.76 -27.10
N ASN A 228 -15.00 -6.99 -26.76
CA ASN A 228 -15.77 -7.90 -27.61
C ASN A 228 -15.09 -8.27 -28.95
N THR A 229 -13.76 -8.12 -29.06
CA THR A 229 -12.98 -8.59 -30.21
C THR A 229 -11.75 -9.37 -29.76
N THR A 230 -11.15 -10.13 -30.68
CA THR A 230 -9.84 -10.77 -30.47
C THR A 230 -8.67 -9.86 -30.81
N ARG A 231 -8.92 -8.62 -31.25
CA ARG A 231 -7.87 -7.71 -31.74
C ARG A 231 -7.10 -7.11 -30.58
N ASN A 232 -5.78 -7.21 -30.67
CA ASN A 232 -4.88 -6.47 -29.81
C ASN A 232 -4.91 -4.99 -30.21
N TRP A 233 -5.03 -4.14 -29.20
CA TRP A 233 -5.04 -2.70 -29.33
C TRP A 233 -3.96 -2.11 -28.43
N THR A 234 -3.16 -1.22 -28.99
CA THR A 234 -2.16 -0.44 -28.28
C THR A 234 -2.39 1.03 -28.57
N GLY A 235 -2.25 1.87 -27.57
CA GLY A 235 -2.39 3.30 -27.73
C GLY A 235 -1.80 4.07 -26.55
N LEU A 236 -2.04 5.38 -26.58
CA LEU A 236 -1.70 6.28 -25.50
C LEU A 236 -2.99 6.80 -24.84
N MET A 237 -2.97 6.90 -23.52
CA MET A 237 -3.95 7.69 -22.78
C MET A 237 -3.29 8.97 -22.32
N LYS A 238 -3.97 10.08 -22.53
CA LYS A 238 -3.54 11.41 -22.14
C LYS A 238 -4.25 11.85 -20.87
N LYS A 239 -3.50 12.52 -19.99
CA LYS A 239 -4.01 13.13 -18.79
C LYS A 239 -4.55 14.52 -19.10
N ASN A 240 -5.81 14.75 -18.78
CA ASN A 240 -6.45 16.04 -18.90
C ASN A 240 -6.06 16.98 -17.74
N PRO A 241 -6.21 18.31 -17.89
CA PRO A 241 -5.93 19.27 -16.82
C PRO A 241 -6.74 19.04 -15.55
N ASP A 242 -7.94 18.47 -15.68
CA ASP A 242 -8.82 18.08 -14.56
C ASP A 242 -8.40 16.76 -13.87
N GLY A 243 -7.37 16.08 -14.39
CA GLY A 243 -6.85 14.82 -13.87
C GLY A 243 -7.52 13.56 -14.45
N THR A 244 -8.50 13.71 -15.34
CA THR A 244 -9.13 12.58 -16.05
C THR A 244 -8.20 12.02 -17.13
N TRP A 245 -8.47 10.79 -17.57
CA TRP A 245 -7.67 10.10 -18.58
C TRP A 245 -8.52 9.73 -19.78
N GLU A 246 -8.09 10.15 -20.96
CA GLU A 246 -8.76 9.87 -22.22
C GLU A 246 -7.80 9.20 -23.22
N ILE A 247 -8.35 8.49 -24.20
CA ILE A 247 -7.54 7.94 -25.29
C ILE A 247 -7.02 9.10 -26.12
N ASP A 248 -5.70 9.16 -26.33
CA ASP A 248 -5.12 10.14 -27.23
C ASP A 248 -5.51 9.78 -28.67
N GLN A 249 -6.37 10.61 -29.26
CA GLN A 249 -6.83 10.46 -30.64
C GLN A 249 -5.98 11.24 -31.63
N SER A 250 -4.92 11.92 -31.19
CA SER A 250 -4.14 12.81 -32.04
C SER A 250 -3.46 12.05 -33.20
N PRO A 251 -3.41 12.64 -34.43
CA PRO A 251 -2.98 11.96 -35.65
C PRO A 251 -1.58 11.35 -35.60
N GLU A 252 -0.68 11.95 -34.80
CA GLU A 252 0.74 11.56 -34.72
C GLU A 252 0.93 10.17 -34.08
N ASP A 253 -0.03 9.70 -33.28
CA ASP A 253 0.02 8.41 -32.57
C ASP A 253 -0.72 7.26 -33.28
N HIS A 254 -1.42 7.53 -34.38
CA HIS A 254 -1.96 6.47 -35.26
C HIS A 254 -0.87 5.81 -36.12
N ASN A 255 0.36 6.32 -36.06
CA ASN A 255 1.56 5.68 -36.63
C ASN A 255 2.16 4.58 -35.74
N ILE A 256 1.49 4.18 -34.66
CA ILE A 256 1.81 2.93 -33.96
C ILE A 256 1.30 1.78 -34.84
N SER A 257 2.13 1.45 -35.82
CA SER A 257 2.02 0.39 -36.81
C SER A 257 1.11 -0.77 -36.39
N ILE A 258 0.03 -0.93 -37.15
CA ILE A 258 -0.63 -2.23 -37.34
C ILE A 258 0.45 -3.17 -37.91
N VAL A 259 0.98 -4.06 -37.06
CA VAL A 259 1.75 -5.25 -37.46
C VAL A 259 1.09 -6.45 -36.83
#